data_AF-A0A2N4S676-F1
#
_entry.id   AF-A0A2N4S676-F1
#
_cell.length_a   1.000
_cell.length_b   1.000
_cell.length_c   1.000
_cell.angle_alpha   90.00
_cell.angle_beta   90.00
_cell.angle_gamma   90.00
#
_symmetry.space_group_name_H-M   'P 1'
#
loop_
_entity.id
_entity.type
_entity.pdbx_description
1 polymer ?
#
loop_
_entity_poly.entity_id
_entity_poly.type
_entity_poly.pdbx_seq_one_letter_code
_entity_poly.pdbx_strand_id
1 'polypeptide(L)'
;MDQPKLERLLRLMKMLTANNSLTVDEIADKLGISSRSVYRYIDTFREAGFVIKKTNNCPKLDKSSPYFKDISRLIHFTEEEAYILKSAIESIDENNLLKQNLKKKLYTVYDYNIPAETIVSGKNGRNVEERIVSKTLLDVVTSAGAERVKALGIMLNGANLVSNTVLPRYSTSQKQIGNNLYVMTCCDTNTKQKIIEQISESLNLHLKVERVSII
;
A
#
# COMPACT_ATOMS: atom_id res chain seq x y z
N MET A 1 17.92 4.38 -38.80
CA MET A 1 16.56 4.98 -38.83
C MET A 1 15.60 3.93 -38.25
N ASP A 2 15.51 3.86 -36.92
CA ASP A 2 14.81 2.76 -36.18
C ASP A 2 13.57 3.23 -35.41
N GLN A 3 13.26 4.52 -35.48
CA GLN A 3 12.16 5.16 -34.74
C GLN A 3 10.79 4.48 -34.96
N PRO A 4 10.42 4.02 -36.17
CA PRO A 4 9.14 3.32 -36.38
C PRO A 4 9.10 1.93 -35.74
N LYS A 5 10.24 1.23 -35.63
CA LYS A 5 10.31 -0.14 -35.07
C LYS A 5 10.23 -0.11 -33.56
N LEU A 6 10.97 0.80 -32.92
CA LEU A 6 10.93 0.98 -31.47
C LEU A 6 9.55 1.43 -31.01
N GLU A 7 8.94 2.40 -31.71
CA GLU A 7 7.58 2.85 -31.41
C GLU A 7 6.56 1.69 -31.50
N ARG A 8 6.64 0.87 -32.56
CA ARG A 8 5.76 -0.30 -32.74
C ARG A 8 5.96 -1.35 -31.64
N LEU A 9 7.20 -1.59 -31.21
CA LEU A 9 7.49 -2.47 -30.07
C LEU A 9 6.84 -1.94 -28.79
N LEU A 10 7.00 -0.65 -28.48
CA LEU A 10 6.39 -0.04 -27.29
C LEU A 10 4.86 -0.11 -27.33
N ARG A 11 4.25 0.16 -28.50
CA ARG A 11 2.80 0.02 -28.70
C ARG A 11 2.33 -1.43 -28.51
N LEU A 12 3.06 -2.41 -29.06
CA LEU A 12 2.77 -3.81 -28.85
C LEU A 12 2.86 -4.20 -27.37
N MET A 13 3.91 -3.78 -26.65
CA MET A 13 4.06 -4.02 -25.22
C MET A 13 2.86 -3.49 -24.43
N LYS A 14 2.40 -2.26 -24.74
CA LYS A 14 1.20 -1.67 -24.13
C LYS A 14 -0.04 -2.53 -24.37
N MET A 15 -0.24 -3.00 -25.59
CA MET A 15 -1.38 -3.86 -25.93
C MET A 15 -1.34 -5.20 -25.19
N LEU A 16 -0.17 -5.84 -25.10
CA LEU A 16 0.01 -7.14 -24.45
C LEU A 16 -0.16 -7.10 -22.91
N THR A 17 0.15 -5.96 -22.27
CA THR A 17 0.11 -5.81 -20.80
C THR A 17 -1.32 -5.93 -20.24
N ALA A 18 -2.34 -5.52 -21.01
CA ALA A 18 -3.74 -5.57 -20.63
C ALA A 18 -4.61 -6.42 -21.59
N ASN A 19 -3.99 -7.25 -22.44
CA ASN A 19 -4.74 -7.99 -23.43
C ASN A 19 -5.62 -9.08 -22.79
N ASN A 20 -6.91 -9.04 -23.08
CA ASN A 20 -7.88 -10.06 -22.66
C ASN A 20 -8.67 -10.66 -23.84
N SER A 21 -8.55 -10.10 -25.05
CA SER A 21 -9.43 -10.46 -26.17
C SER A 21 -8.82 -10.31 -27.56
N LEU A 22 -7.66 -9.65 -27.71
CA LEU A 22 -7.06 -9.43 -29.03
C LEU A 22 -6.20 -10.63 -29.44
N THR A 23 -6.52 -11.19 -30.59
CA THR A 23 -5.70 -12.17 -31.30
C THR A 23 -4.49 -11.50 -31.96
N VAL A 24 -3.56 -12.31 -32.45
CA VAL A 24 -2.38 -11.80 -33.16
C VAL A 24 -2.76 -11.04 -34.42
N ASP A 25 -3.78 -11.49 -35.16
CA ASP A 25 -4.20 -10.85 -36.42
C ASP A 25 -4.85 -9.48 -36.14
N GLU A 26 -5.68 -9.37 -35.12
CA GLU A 26 -6.26 -8.07 -34.71
C GLU A 26 -5.19 -7.10 -34.18
N ILE A 27 -4.15 -7.61 -33.53
CA ILE A 27 -2.98 -6.81 -33.14
C ILE A 27 -2.22 -6.32 -34.37
N ALA A 28 -2.05 -7.20 -35.37
CA ALA A 28 -1.37 -6.89 -36.62
C ALA A 28 -2.10 -5.76 -37.37
N ASP A 29 -3.42 -5.84 -37.48
CA ASP A 29 -4.27 -4.82 -38.09
C ASP A 29 -4.16 -3.48 -37.35
N LYS A 30 -4.25 -3.49 -36.01
CA LYS A 30 -4.14 -2.28 -35.18
C LYS A 30 -2.76 -1.60 -35.28
N LEU A 31 -1.70 -2.38 -35.52
CA LEU A 31 -0.34 -1.86 -35.67
C LEU A 31 0.05 -1.57 -37.13
N GLY A 32 -0.81 -1.92 -38.10
CA GLY A 32 -0.54 -1.76 -39.53
C GLY A 32 0.66 -2.60 -39.99
N ILE A 33 0.83 -3.80 -39.44
CA ILE A 33 1.93 -4.72 -39.77
C ILE A 33 1.40 -6.13 -40.03
N SER A 34 2.23 -7.01 -40.58
CA SER A 34 1.85 -8.42 -40.75
C SER A 34 1.83 -9.19 -39.42
N SER A 35 0.99 -10.23 -39.31
CA SER A 35 0.98 -11.15 -38.17
C SER A 35 2.35 -11.77 -37.91
N ARG A 36 3.13 -12.03 -38.98
CA ARG A 36 4.53 -12.50 -38.87
C ARG A 36 5.42 -11.48 -38.15
N SER A 37 5.23 -10.19 -38.41
CA SER A 37 5.96 -9.12 -37.71
C SER A 37 5.57 -9.05 -36.23
N VAL A 38 4.30 -9.28 -35.89
CA VAL A 38 3.84 -9.37 -34.50
C VAL A 38 4.52 -10.54 -33.79
N TYR A 39 4.55 -11.73 -34.40
CA TYR A 39 5.26 -12.89 -33.84
C TYR A 39 6.75 -12.60 -33.61
N ARG A 40 7.44 -11.98 -34.58
CA ARG A 40 8.85 -11.59 -34.43
C ARG A 40 9.07 -10.62 -33.26
N TYR A 41 8.17 -9.66 -33.06
CA TYR A 41 8.27 -8.74 -31.93
C TYR A 41 7.97 -9.43 -30.60
N ILE A 42 7.02 -10.36 -30.56
CA ILE A 42 6.77 -11.22 -29.40
C ILE A 42 8.03 -12.03 -29.06
N ASP A 43 8.71 -12.59 -30.06
CA ASP A 43 9.96 -13.34 -29.84
C ASP A 43 11.08 -12.44 -29.34
N THR A 44 11.18 -11.20 -29.85
CA THR A 44 12.10 -10.19 -29.31
C THR A 44 11.86 -9.95 -27.81
N PHE A 45 10.60 -9.91 -27.37
CA PHE A 45 10.28 -9.78 -25.95
C PHE A 45 10.65 -11.03 -25.14
N ARG A 46 10.44 -12.24 -25.69
CA ARG A 46 10.85 -13.49 -25.04
C ARG A 46 12.36 -13.58 -24.87
N GLU A 47 13.11 -13.24 -25.92
CA GLU A 47 14.57 -13.17 -25.91
C GLU A 47 15.08 -12.15 -24.88
N ALA A 48 14.35 -11.04 -24.70
CA ALA A 48 14.62 -10.05 -23.66
C ALA A 48 14.16 -10.49 -22.24
N GLY A 49 13.61 -11.70 -22.08
CA GLY A 49 13.23 -12.26 -20.77
C GLY A 49 11.80 -11.94 -20.31
N PHE A 50 10.95 -11.38 -21.17
CA PHE A 50 9.51 -11.26 -20.88
C PHE A 50 8.79 -12.59 -21.10
N VAL A 51 7.97 -12.98 -20.12
CA VAL A 51 7.10 -14.14 -20.21
C VAL A 51 5.82 -13.74 -20.93
N ILE A 52 5.56 -14.34 -22.10
CA ILE A 52 4.33 -14.10 -22.86
C ILE A 52 3.52 -15.41 -22.89
N LYS A 53 2.35 -15.39 -22.24
CA LYS A 53 1.39 -16.49 -22.23
C LYS A 53 0.33 -16.28 -23.31
N LYS A 54 -0.34 -17.37 -23.68
CA LYS A 54 -1.43 -17.36 -24.65
C LYS A 54 -2.67 -17.93 -23.98
N THR A 55 -3.73 -17.14 -23.88
CA THR A 55 -5.02 -17.56 -23.32
C THR A 55 -6.08 -17.33 -24.39
N ASN A 56 -6.85 -18.36 -24.77
CA ASN A 56 -7.89 -18.25 -25.81
C ASN A 56 -7.38 -17.60 -27.11
N ASN A 57 -6.23 -18.05 -27.60
CA ASN A 57 -5.55 -17.51 -28.77
C ASN A 57 -5.04 -16.05 -28.66
N CYS A 58 -5.20 -15.40 -27.51
CA CYS A 58 -4.78 -14.03 -27.26
C CYS A 58 -3.41 -14.00 -26.53
N PRO A 59 -2.36 -13.39 -27.11
CA PRO A 59 -1.08 -13.25 -26.43
C PRO A 59 -1.16 -12.19 -25.33
N LYS A 60 -0.59 -12.49 -24.16
CA LYS A 60 -0.56 -11.60 -23.01
C LYS A 60 0.80 -11.64 -22.33
N LEU A 61 1.28 -10.48 -21.93
CA LEU A 61 2.52 -10.37 -21.17
C LEU A 61 2.23 -10.69 -19.69
N ASP A 62 2.93 -11.68 -19.15
CA ASP A 62 2.69 -12.20 -17.80
C ASP A 62 3.37 -11.33 -16.74
N LYS A 63 2.62 -11.03 -15.67
CA LYS A 63 3.10 -10.24 -14.52
C LYS A 63 4.25 -10.90 -13.77
N SER A 64 4.46 -12.20 -13.93
CA SER A 64 5.57 -12.95 -13.36
C SER A 64 6.89 -12.75 -14.13
N SER A 65 6.91 -11.98 -15.21
CA SER A 65 8.14 -11.67 -15.96
C SER A 65 9.16 -11.02 -15.02
N PRO A 66 10.40 -11.54 -14.90
CA PRO A 66 11.42 -11.01 -13.99
C PRO A 66 11.65 -9.50 -14.15
N TYR A 67 11.63 -9.03 -15.40
CA TYR A 67 11.84 -7.64 -15.76
C TYR A 67 10.81 -6.66 -15.17
N PHE A 68 9.57 -7.08 -14.89
CA PHE A 68 8.65 -6.19 -14.19
C PHE A 68 9.08 -5.93 -12.77
N LYS A 69 9.74 -6.88 -12.09
CA LYS A 69 10.26 -6.65 -10.74
C LYS A 69 11.44 -5.69 -10.76
N ASP A 70 12.33 -5.80 -11.75
CA ASP A 70 13.51 -4.94 -11.83
C ASP A 70 13.17 -3.52 -12.31
N ILE A 71 12.29 -3.40 -13.31
CA ILE A 71 11.75 -2.09 -13.73
C ILE A 71 10.89 -1.49 -12.62
N SER A 72 10.08 -2.30 -11.92
CA SER A 72 9.31 -1.81 -10.78
C SER A 72 10.22 -1.34 -9.65
N ARG A 73 11.31 -2.04 -9.33
CA ARG A 73 12.30 -1.58 -8.33
C ARG A 73 13.06 -0.32 -8.74
N LEU A 74 13.33 -0.14 -10.03
CA LEU A 74 14.03 1.05 -10.54
C LEU A 74 13.14 2.29 -10.57
N ILE A 75 11.83 2.09 -10.77
CA ILE A 75 10.88 3.19 -10.93
C ILE A 75 10.20 3.50 -9.61
N HIS A 76 9.72 2.49 -8.86
CA HIS A 76 9.02 2.68 -7.60
C HIS A 76 9.98 2.86 -6.44
N PHE A 77 9.66 3.81 -5.56
CA PHE A 77 10.31 3.92 -4.26
C PHE A 77 10.04 2.67 -3.42
N THR A 78 11.06 2.19 -2.72
CA THR A 78 10.89 1.23 -1.63
C THR A 78 10.07 1.85 -0.49
N GLU A 79 9.66 1.04 0.50
CA GLU A 79 8.92 1.56 1.65
C GLU A 79 9.73 2.60 2.44
N GLU A 80 11.04 2.38 2.55
CA GLU A 80 12.01 3.25 3.23
C GLU A 80 12.24 4.54 2.44
N GLU A 81 12.43 4.44 1.12
CA GLU A 81 12.60 5.61 0.24
C GLU A 81 11.33 6.48 0.24
N ALA A 82 10.16 5.85 0.20
CA ALA A 82 8.88 6.53 0.29
C ALA A 82 8.70 7.26 1.63
N TYR A 83 9.21 6.66 2.72
CA TYR A 83 9.18 7.28 4.04
C TYR A 83 10.05 8.54 4.08
N ILE A 84 11.30 8.44 3.62
CA ILE A 84 12.23 9.58 3.57
C ILE A 84 11.64 10.70 2.70
N LEU A 85 11.07 10.35 1.55
CA LEU A 85 10.45 11.31 0.63
C LEU A 85 9.23 11.98 1.27
N LYS A 86 8.36 11.23 1.97
CA LYS A 86 7.21 11.78 2.69
C LYS A 86 7.66 12.79 3.74
N SER A 87 8.59 12.40 4.61
CA SER A 87 9.11 13.28 5.67
C SER A 87 9.78 14.54 5.10
N ALA A 88 10.53 14.41 4.00
CA ALA A 88 11.13 15.55 3.31
C ALA A 88 10.06 16.49 2.75
N ILE A 89 9.02 15.98 2.11
CA ILE A 89 7.91 16.78 1.59
C ILE A 89 7.14 17.46 2.71
N GLU A 90 6.91 16.77 3.83
CA GLU A 90 6.17 17.29 4.96
C GLU A 90 6.92 18.39 5.71
N SER A 91 8.25 18.34 5.73
CA SER A 91 9.12 19.39 6.29
C SER A 91 9.07 20.74 5.54
N ILE A 92 8.56 20.76 4.29
CA ILE A 92 8.34 21.99 3.53
C ILE A 92 7.10 22.72 4.10
N ASP A 93 7.15 24.05 4.20
CA ASP A 93 6.04 24.88 4.72
C ASP A 93 4.67 24.52 4.09
N GLU A 94 3.62 24.43 4.93
CA GLU A 94 2.26 24.04 4.57
C GLU A 94 1.60 24.97 3.54
N ASN A 95 1.98 26.25 3.51
CA ASN A 95 1.39 27.23 2.59
C ASN A 95 1.99 27.20 1.18
N ASN A 96 2.87 26.23 0.90
CA ASN A 96 3.55 26.15 -0.39
C ASN A 96 2.72 25.38 -1.43
N LEU A 97 2.16 26.09 -2.41
CA LEU A 97 1.42 25.51 -3.54
C LEU A 97 2.26 24.47 -4.33
N LEU A 98 3.58 24.62 -4.37
CA LEU A 98 4.48 23.67 -5.03
C LEU A 98 4.55 22.33 -4.29
N LYS A 99 4.46 22.33 -2.94
CA LYS A 99 4.39 21.11 -2.11
C LYS A 99 3.16 20.28 -2.48
N GLN A 100 2.01 20.94 -2.61
CA GLN A 100 0.74 20.28 -2.97
C GLN A 100 0.78 19.70 -4.40
N ASN A 101 1.35 20.45 -5.35
CA ASN A 101 1.51 19.98 -6.73
C ASN A 101 2.49 18.80 -6.83
N LEU A 102 3.56 18.80 -6.01
CA LEU A 102 4.51 17.71 -5.93
C LEU A 102 3.86 16.44 -5.36
N LYS A 103 3.10 16.56 -4.25
CA LYS A 103 2.30 15.44 -3.69
C LYS A 103 1.40 14.82 -4.74
N LYS A 104 0.60 15.62 -5.44
CA LYS A 104 -0.34 15.13 -6.48
C LYS A 104 0.36 14.36 -7.60
N LYS A 105 1.48 14.90 -8.12
CA LYS A 105 2.23 14.24 -9.19
C LYS A 105 2.82 12.91 -8.74
N LEU A 106 3.39 12.86 -7.54
CA LEU A 106 3.96 11.63 -6.98
C LEU A 106 2.87 10.57 -6.74
N TYR A 107 1.74 10.94 -6.15
CA TYR A 107 0.64 9.99 -5.93
C TYR A 107 0.03 9.45 -7.23
N THR A 108 -0.08 10.29 -8.26
CA THR A 108 -0.60 9.87 -9.58
C THR A 108 0.31 8.87 -10.29
N VAL A 109 1.63 9.06 -10.19
CA VAL A 109 2.61 8.22 -10.92
C VAL A 109 2.83 6.88 -10.22
N TYR A 110 2.69 6.82 -8.89
CA TYR A 110 3.08 5.65 -8.10
C TYR A 110 1.94 4.74 -7.64
N ASP A 111 0.68 5.01 -8.03
CA ASP A 111 -0.52 4.26 -7.60
C ASP A 111 -0.46 3.91 -6.10
N TYR A 112 -0.10 4.92 -5.30
CA TYR A 112 -0.10 4.84 -3.86
C TYR A 112 -1.56 4.74 -3.39
N ASN A 113 -2.14 3.55 -3.45
CA ASN A 113 -3.28 3.17 -2.64
C ASN A 113 -2.81 3.13 -1.18
N ILE A 114 -2.54 4.30 -0.59
CA ILE A 114 -2.20 4.41 0.82
C ILE A 114 -3.52 4.18 1.57
N PRO A 115 -3.63 3.11 2.36
CA PRO A 115 -4.80 2.93 3.21
C PRO A 115 -4.92 4.16 4.12
N ALA A 116 -6.16 4.68 4.24
CA ALA A 116 -6.47 5.90 4.98
C ALA A 116 -5.66 5.99 6.30
N GLU A 117 -4.90 7.07 6.45
CA GLU A 117 -4.13 7.31 7.67
C GLU A 117 -5.09 7.71 8.79
N THR A 118 -4.88 7.15 9.98
CA THR A 118 -5.55 7.60 11.21
C THR A 118 -4.52 8.37 12.01
N ILE A 119 -4.67 9.69 12.07
CA ILE A 119 -3.79 10.55 12.84
C ILE A 119 -4.38 10.67 14.25
N VAL A 120 -3.55 10.40 15.26
CA VAL A 120 -3.90 10.56 16.67
C VAL A 120 -2.99 11.61 17.30
N SER A 121 -3.56 12.76 17.65
CA SER A 121 -2.84 13.87 18.27
C SER A 121 -3.28 14.06 19.72
N GLY A 122 -2.30 14.21 20.63
CA GLY A 122 -2.54 14.56 22.04
C GLY A 122 -2.18 16.01 22.39
N LYS A 123 -2.72 16.55 23.49
CA LYS A 123 -2.47 17.94 23.97
C LYS A 123 -1.00 18.29 24.19
N ASN A 124 -0.12 17.30 24.40
CA ASN A 124 1.30 17.51 24.70
C ASN A 124 2.22 17.48 23.47
N GLY A 125 1.68 17.65 22.26
CA GLY A 125 2.49 17.75 21.03
C GLY A 125 3.15 16.44 20.58
N ARG A 126 2.86 15.31 21.22
CA ARG A 126 3.22 13.99 20.70
C ARG A 126 2.18 13.59 19.66
N ASN A 127 2.48 13.90 18.41
CA ASN A 127 1.78 13.31 17.26
C ASN A 127 2.19 11.84 17.16
N VAL A 128 1.23 10.93 17.30
CA VAL A 128 1.45 9.53 16.94
C VAL A 128 1.00 9.39 15.49
N GLU A 129 1.86 9.88 14.59
CA GLU A 129 1.71 9.73 13.15
C GLU A 129 2.35 8.40 12.75
N GLU A 130 1.58 7.31 12.75
CA GLU A 130 2.16 6.06 12.26
C GLU A 130 1.26 5.22 11.36
N ARG A 131 1.89 4.80 10.26
CA ARG A 131 1.40 4.27 8.98
C ARG A 131 0.61 2.95 9.09
N ILE A 132 0.38 2.43 10.29
CA ILE A 132 -0.33 1.18 10.51
C ILE A 132 -1.23 1.36 11.73
N VAL A 133 -2.54 1.35 11.51
CA VAL A 133 -3.55 1.51 12.58
C VAL A 133 -3.34 0.52 13.74
N SER A 134 -2.76 -0.66 13.48
CA SER A 134 -2.38 -1.61 14.55
C SER A 134 -1.21 -1.14 15.42
N LYS A 135 -0.25 -0.41 14.86
CA LYS A 135 0.84 0.22 15.63
C LYS A 135 0.30 1.43 16.41
N THR A 136 -0.56 2.24 15.81
CA THR A 136 -1.24 3.35 16.50
C THR A 136 -2.03 2.87 17.72
N LEU A 137 -2.80 1.79 17.58
CA LEU A 137 -3.52 1.19 18.71
C LEU A 137 -2.54 0.70 19.79
N LEU A 138 -1.46 0.05 19.40
CA LEU A 138 -0.43 -0.43 20.32
C LEU A 138 0.20 0.72 21.12
N ASP A 139 0.55 1.82 20.45
CA ASP A 139 1.18 2.99 21.04
C ASP A 139 0.23 3.73 21.98
N VAL A 140 -1.05 3.85 21.59
CA VAL A 140 -2.10 4.42 22.46
C VAL A 140 -2.26 3.57 23.71
N VAL A 141 -2.35 2.24 23.60
CA VAL A 141 -2.48 1.36 24.77
C VAL A 141 -1.25 1.46 25.67
N THR A 142 -0.06 1.48 25.08
CA THR A 142 1.21 1.59 25.81
C THR A 142 1.30 2.93 26.54
N SER A 143 0.97 4.03 25.86
CA SER A 143 1.03 5.40 26.40
C SER A 143 -0.05 5.66 27.46
N ALA A 144 -1.25 5.11 27.27
CA ALA A 144 -2.34 5.20 28.23
C ALA A 144 -2.08 4.35 29.49
N GLY A 145 -1.19 3.36 29.40
CA GLY A 145 -0.91 2.40 30.45
C GLY A 145 -1.72 1.12 30.26
N ALA A 146 -1.03 0.04 29.95
CA ALA A 146 -1.59 -1.27 29.63
C ALA A 146 -2.63 -1.80 30.63
N GLU A 147 -2.33 -1.71 31.93
CA GLU A 147 -3.21 -2.16 33.00
C GLU A 147 -4.48 -1.30 33.11
N ARG A 148 -4.35 0.02 32.90
CA ARG A 148 -5.50 0.94 32.89
C ARG A 148 -6.45 0.60 31.74
N VAL A 149 -5.90 0.32 30.56
CA VAL A 149 -6.70 -0.09 29.40
C VAL A 149 -7.34 -1.47 29.61
N LYS A 150 -6.60 -2.43 30.17
CA LYS A 150 -7.14 -3.75 30.52
C LYS A 150 -8.33 -3.65 31.46
N ALA A 151 -8.26 -2.77 32.46
CA ALA A 151 -9.32 -2.53 33.44
C ALA A 151 -10.60 -1.95 32.82
N LEU A 152 -10.53 -1.34 31.63
CA LEU A 152 -11.73 -0.89 30.90
C LEU A 152 -12.57 -2.05 30.36
N GLY A 153 -12.00 -3.26 30.26
CA GLY A 153 -12.74 -4.44 29.78
C GLY A 153 -13.20 -4.34 28.32
N ILE A 154 -12.48 -3.61 27.47
CA ILE A 154 -12.83 -3.44 26.05
C ILE A 154 -12.74 -4.82 25.36
N MET A 155 -13.84 -5.27 24.77
CA MET A 155 -13.94 -6.59 24.13
C MET A 155 -13.70 -6.50 22.62
N LEU A 156 -12.85 -7.39 22.11
CA LEU A 156 -12.61 -7.59 20.68
C LEU A 156 -12.65 -9.09 20.37
N ASN A 157 -13.52 -9.49 19.44
CA ASN A 157 -13.71 -10.90 19.04
C ASN A 157 -13.93 -11.88 20.24
N GLY A 158 -14.66 -11.44 21.26
CA GLY A 158 -14.98 -12.24 22.45
C GLY A 158 -13.88 -12.34 23.50
N ALA A 159 -12.78 -11.59 23.36
CA ALA A 159 -11.71 -11.51 24.34
C ALA A 159 -11.41 -10.05 24.71
N ASN A 160 -10.81 -9.83 25.89
CA ASN A 160 -10.34 -8.49 26.27
C ASN A 160 -9.23 -8.04 25.29
N LEU A 161 -9.30 -6.80 24.85
CA LEU A 161 -8.32 -6.13 24.01
C LEU A 161 -6.90 -6.27 24.57
N VAL A 162 -6.77 -6.15 25.90
CA VAL A 162 -5.53 -6.36 26.64
C VAL A 162 -5.68 -7.58 27.54
N SER A 163 -4.85 -8.59 27.35
CA SER A 163 -4.89 -9.84 28.12
C SER A 163 -3.53 -10.17 28.73
N ASN A 164 -3.54 -10.96 29.81
CA ASN A 164 -2.34 -11.57 30.39
C ASN A 164 -1.98 -12.93 29.77
N THR A 165 -2.80 -13.40 28.82
CA THR A 165 -2.65 -14.69 28.15
C THR A 165 -2.66 -14.51 26.64
N VAL A 166 -1.80 -15.28 25.96
CA VAL A 166 -1.85 -15.41 24.50
C VAL A 166 -2.94 -16.42 24.16
N LEU A 167 -3.93 -15.98 23.39
CA LEU A 167 -4.97 -16.85 22.87
C LEU A 167 -4.43 -17.56 21.64
N PRO A 168 -4.47 -18.91 21.57
CA PRO A 168 -3.90 -19.66 20.43
C PRO A 168 -4.43 -19.17 19.07
N ARG A 169 -5.73 -18.84 19.02
CA ARG A 169 -6.42 -18.30 17.84
C ARG A 169 -5.86 -16.97 17.33
N TYR A 170 -5.25 -16.17 18.20
CA TYR A 170 -4.74 -14.83 17.89
C TYR A 170 -3.24 -14.68 18.15
N SER A 171 -2.51 -15.80 18.26
CA SER A 171 -1.09 -15.86 18.60
C SER A 171 -0.18 -14.98 17.71
N THR A 172 -0.49 -14.86 16.42
CA THR A 172 0.25 -14.01 15.47
C THR A 172 -0.10 -12.52 15.58
N SER A 173 -1.30 -12.24 16.08
CA SER A 173 -1.96 -10.94 16.09
C SER A 173 -1.94 -10.24 17.44
N GLN A 174 -1.53 -10.95 18.50
CA GLN A 174 -1.30 -10.38 19.82
C GLN A 174 0.13 -9.90 19.93
N LYS A 175 0.31 -8.63 20.32
CA LYS A 175 1.62 -8.00 20.50
C LYS A 175 1.89 -7.80 21.98
N GLN A 176 3.06 -8.22 22.44
CA GLN A 176 3.48 -8.05 23.83
C GLN A 176 3.83 -6.58 24.08
N ILE A 177 3.35 -6.02 25.20
CA ILE A 177 3.57 -4.60 25.57
C ILE A 177 4.26 -4.43 26.94
N GLY A 178 4.72 -5.52 27.55
CA GLY A 178 5.39 -5.54 28.85
C GLY A 178 4.52 -6.14 29.97
N ASN A 179 5.13 -6.48 31.11
CA ASN A 179 4.45 -7.06 32.29
C ASN A 179 3.54 -8.27 32.00
N ASN A 180 3.93 -9.13 31.05
CA ASN A 180 3.13 -10.27 30.57
C ASN A 180 1.76 -9.88 29.99
N LEU A 181 1.59 -8.64 29.52
CA LEU A 181 0.39 -8.18 28.83
C LEU A 181 0.55 -8.21 27.31
N TYR A 182 -0.56 -8.49 26.65
CA TYR A 182 -0.68 -8.63 25.20
C TYR A 182 -1.86 -7.81 24.69
N VAL A 183 -1.64 -7.08 23.60
CA VAL A 183 -2.68 -6.30 22.90
C VAL A 183 -3.07 -7.01 21.62
N MET A 184 -4.38 -7.18 21.41
CA MET A 184 -4.89 -7.69 20.15
C MET A 184 -4.92 -6.59 19.09
N THR A 185 -4.22 -6.81 17.97
CA THR A 185 -4.12 -5.83 16.87
C THR A 185 -4.88 -6.23 15.60
N CYS A 186 -5.50 -7.41 15.56
CA CYS A 186 -6.25 -7.93 14.42
C CYS A 186 -7.71 -7.46 14.42
N CYS A 187 -7.94 -6.27 13.87
CA CYS A 187 -9.25 -5.78 13.50
C CYS A 187 -9.15 -4.77 12.34
N ASP A 188 -10.28 -4.51 11.69
CA ASP A 188 -10.37 -3.53 10.61
C ASP A 188 -10.13 -2.11 11.13
N THR A 189 -9.83 -1.20 10.20
CA THR A 189 -9.50 0.20 10.52
C THR A 189 -10.62 0.93 11.27
N ASN A 190 -11.89 0.67 10.96
CA ASN A 190 -13.01 1.31 11.65
C ASN A 190 -13.08 0.86 13.11
N THR A 191 -12.90 -0.44 13.35
CA THR A 191 -12.92 -1.02 14.70
C THR A 191 -11.78 -0.47 15.55
N LYS A 192 -10.57 -0.37 15.00
CA LYS A 192 -9.42 0.22 15.73
C LYS A 192 -9.66 1.66 16.12
N GLN A 193 -10.20 2.47 15.21
CA GLN A 193 -10.53 3.87 15.49
C GLN A 193 -11.49 3.98 16.67
N LYS A 194 -12.61 3.24 16.64
CA LYS A 194 -13.60 3.21 17.73
C LYS A 194 -12.99 2.82 19.06
N ILE A 195 -12.08 1.84 19.05
CA ILE A 195 -11.35 1.42 20.25
C ILE A 195 -10.47 2.55 20.79
N ILE A 196 -9.74 3.26 19.92
CA ILE A 196 -8.88 4.40 20.34
C ILE A 196 -9.74 5.54 20.91
N GLU A 197 -10.87 5.85 20.28
CA GLU A 197 -11.85 6.83 20.78
C GLU A 197 -12.38 6.43 22.15
N GLN A 198 -12.80 5.18 22.31
CA GLN A 198 -13.28 4.64 23.59
C GLN A 198 -12.22 4.70 24.70
N ILE A 199 -10.96 4.36 24.40
CA ILE A 199 -9.84 4.47 25.34
C ILE A 199 -9.64 5.94 25.73
N SER A 200 -9.66 6.84 24.76
CA SER A 200 -9.48 8.27 24.96
C SER A 200 -10.53 8.86 25.89
N GLU A 201 -11.81 8.55 25.64
CA GLU A 201 -12.93 9.01 26.45
C GLU A 201 -12.88 8.41 27.87
N SER A 202 -12.70 7.10 27.97
CA SER A 202 -12.74 6.40 29.26
C SER A 202 -11.59 6.79 30.19
N LEU A 203 -10.44 7.17 29.62
CA LEU A 203 -9.24 7.55 30.38
C LEU A 203 -8.98 9.06 30.37
N ASN A 204 -9.90 9.87 29.84
CA ASN A 204 -9.79 11.33 29.70
C ASN A 204 -8.46 11.77 29.05
N LEU A 205 -8.05 11.08 27.99
CA LEU A 205 -6.78 11.36 27.29
C LEU A 205 -6.89 12.55 26.32
N HIS A 206 -8.12 12.96 25.97
CA HIS A 206 -8.40 14.04 25.03
C HIS A 206 -7.67 13.89 23.69
N LEU A 207 -7.54 12.65 23.20
CA LEU A 207 -6.97 12.37 21.89
C LEU A 207 -7.92 12.83 20.80
N LYS A 208 -7.39 13.54 19.81
CA LYS A 208 -8.09 13.84 18.56
C LYS A 208 -7.78 12.73 17.57
N VAL A 209 -8.80 12.02 17.10
CA VAL A 209 -8.66 10.92 16.14
C VAL A 209 -9.28 11.36 14.82
N GLU A 210 -8.46 11.51 13.79
CA GLU A 210 -8.91 11.96 12.47
C GLU A 210 -8.59 10.93 11.40
N ARG A 211 -9.55 10.70 10.51
CA ARG A 211 -9.27 10.01 9.24
C ARG A 211 -8.76 11.02 8.24
N VAL A 212 -7.55 10.79 7.78
CA VAL A 212 -7.03 11.46 6.61
C VAL A 212 -7.21 10.52 5.43
N SER A 213 -8.28 10.78 4.68
CA SER A 213 -8.39 10.27 3.31
C SER A 213 -7.39 11.03 2.46
N ILE A 214 -6.30 10.37 2.09
CA ILE A 214 -5.33 10.94 1.17
C ILE A 214 -5.93 10.79 -0.23
N ILE A 215 -6.41 11.90 -0.80
CA ILE A 215 -6.88 12.01 -2.19
C ILE A 215 -5.67 12.02 -3.12
#